data_AF-A0A957VP58-F1
#
_entry.id   AF-A0A957VP58-F1
#
_cell.length_a   1.000
_cell.length_b   1.000
_cell.length_c   1.000
_cell.angle_alpha   90.00
_cell.angle_beta   90.00
_cell.angle_gamma   90.00
#
_symmetry.space_group_name_H-M   'P 1'
#
loop_
_entity.id
_entity.type
_entity.pdbx_description
1 polymer ?
#
loop_
_entity_poly.entity_id
_entity_poly.type
_entity_poly.pdbx_seq_one_letter_code
_entity_poly.pdbx_strand_id
1 'polypeptide(L)'
;LVAYVIFNLAIYKIIPVTLTLPGIAGFLLSIGMAVDANILIIERMKEEVRIGRSIRLAVEAGFSRAWPAIRDGNLTTLISCAVLFWFGNTFGASIVKGFAFTLAIGVLLSMFTAMVVSRVLMRSIVATQGEKALSSRILSGF
;
A
#
# COMPACT_ATOMS: atom_id res chain seq x y z
N LEU A 1 -2.47 6.62 -3.94
CA LEU A 1 -3.89 6.21 -3.78
C LEU A 1 -4.67 6.21 -5.09
N VAL A 2 -4.72 7.32 -5.84
CA VAL A 2 -5.49 7.40 -7.11
C VAL A 2 -5.06 6.34 -8.14
N ALA A 3 -3.75 6.14 -8.35
CA ALA A 3 -3.24 5.09 -9.24
C ALA A 3 -3.64 3.68 -8.79
N TYR A 4 -3.63 3.41 -7.48
CA TYR A 4 -4.05 2.13 -6.90
C TYR A 4 -5.52 1.83 -7.21
N VAL A 5 -6.41 2.82 -7.02
CA VAL A 5 -7.84 2.68 -7.30
C VAL A 5 -8.09 2.44 -8.79
N ILE A 6 -7.36 3.15 -9.68
CA ILE A 6 -7.46 2.97 -11.14
C ILE A 6 -7.01 1.57 -11.57
N PHE A 7 -5.87 1.08 -11.06
CA PHE A 7 -5.39 -0.26 -11.39
C PHE A 7 -6.31 -1.36 -10.87
N ASN A 8 -6.86 -1.20 -9.66
CA ASN A 8 -7.78 -2.15 -9.07
C ASN A 8 -9.08 -2.27 -9.90
N LEU A 9 -9.65 -1.13 -10.29
CA LEU A 9 -10.82 -1.07 -11.18
C LEU A 9 -10.52 -1.64 -12.58
N ALA A 10 -9.33 -1.40 -13.13
CA ALA A 10 -8.93 -1.95 -14.43
C ALA A 10 -8.81 -3.48 -14.39
N ILE A 11 -8.27 -4.05 -13.30
CA ILE A 11 -8.17 -5.50 -13.13
C ILE A 11 -9.54 -6.14 -12.94
N TYR A 12 -10.47 -5.50 -12.21
CA TYR A 12 -11.85 -5.98 -12.09
C TYR A 12 -12.63 -5.93 -13.41
N LYS A 13 -12.20 -5.12 -14.38
CA LYS A 13 -12.77 -5.11 -15.72
C LYS A 13 -12.23 -6.26 -16.59
N ILE A 14 -11.00 -6.70 -16.37
CA ILE A 14 -10.30 -7.72 -17.18
C ILE A 14 -10.56 -9.14 -16.65
N ILE A 15 -10.61 -9.29 -15.33
CA ILE A 15 -10.96 -10.54 -14.66
C ILE A 15 -12.44 -10.42 -14.27
N PRO A 16 -13.34 -11.34 -14.68
CA PRO A 16 -14.73 -11.34 -14.24
C PRO A 16 -14.79 -11.72 -12.75
N VAL A 17 -14.47 -10.76 -11.89
CA VAL A 17 -14.58 -10.90 -10.44
C VAL A 17 -16.03 -10.72 -10.07
N THR A 18 -16.66 -11.77 -9.54
CA THR A 18 -17.99 -11.64 -8.93
C THR A 18 -17.88 -10.78 -7.69
N LEU A 19 -18.25 -9.50 -7.83
CA LEU A 19 -18.37 -8.54 -6.74
C LEU A 19 -19.59 -8.89 -5.87
N THR A 20 -19.37 -9.78 -4.92
CA THR A 20 -20.33 -10.09 -3.86
C THR A 20 -20.19 -9.10 -2.70
N LEU A 21 -21.17 -9.02 -1.79
CA LEU A 21 -21.09 -8.18 -0.58
C LEU A 21 -19.77 -8.38 0.21
N PRO A 22 -19.32 -9.63 0.46
CA PRO A 22 -18.02 -9.89 1.06
C PRO A 22 -16.85 -9.42 0.20
N GLY A 23 -16.94 -9.51 -1.12
CA GLY A 23 -15.90 -9.01 -2.03
C GLY A 23 -15.74 -7.48 -1.94
N ILE A 24 -16.83 -6.75 -1.78
CA ILE A 24 -16.79 -5.30 -1.56
C ILE A 24 -16.12 -4.97 -0.21
N ALA A 25 -16.42 -5.75 0.85
CA ALA A 25 -15.75 -5.59 2.14
C ALA A 25 -14.23 -5.83 2.04
N GLY A 26 -13.81 -6.85 1.27
CA GLY A 26 -12.39 -7.13 1.01
C GLY A 26 -11.70 -6.00 0.26
N PHE A 27 -12.38 -5.42 -0.72
CA PHE A 27 -11.91 -4.23 -1.43
C PHE A 27 -11.74 -3.02 -0.51
N LEU A 28 -12.75 -2.70 0.31
CA LEU A 28 -12.68 -1.58 1.27
C LEU A 28 -11.53 -1.76 2.28
N LEU A 29 -11.35 -2.97 2.80
CA LEU A 29 -10.23 -3.29 3.69
C LEU A 29 -8.88 -3.08 3.01
N SER A 30 -8.76 -3.47 1.73
CA SER A 30 -7.51 -3.31 0.97
C SER A 30 -7.14 -1.84 0.73
N ILE A 31 -8.13 -0.93 0.63
CA ILE A 31 -7.88 0.52 0.59
C ILE A 31 -7.24 0.99 1.91
N GLY A 32 -7.74 0.53 3.06
CA GLY A 32 -7.18 0.87 4.37
C GLY A 32 -5.72 0.45 4.51
N MET A 33 -5.41 -0.79 4.09
CA MET A 33 -4.03 -1.31 4.06
C MET A 33 -3.12 -0.51 3.11
N ALA A 34 -3.65 -0.02 1.99
CA ALA A 34 -2.90 0.83 1.06
C ALA A 34 -2.59 2.21 1.65
N VAL A 35 -3.46 2.75 2.52
CA VAL A 35 -3.22 4.02 3.21
C VAL A 35 -2.18 3.84 4.33
N ASP A 36 -2.28 2.76 5.12
CA ASP A 36 -1.35 2.43 6.21
C ASP A 36 0.11 2.39 5.72
N ALA A 37 0.36 1.67 4.61
CA ALA A 37 1.70 1.60 4.01
C ALA A 37 2.27 2.98 3.62
N ASN A 38 1.42 3.90 3.13
CA ASN A 38 1.88 5.24 2.76
C ASN A 38 2.19 6.09 4.00
N ILE A 39 1.38 5.98 5.06
CA ILE A 39 1.60 6.69 6.32
C ILE A 39 2.92 6.24 6.95
N LEU A 40 3.18 4.94 7.01
CA LEU A 40 4.42 4.40 7.57
C LEU A 40 5.67 4.92 6.84
N ILE A 41 5.65 5.00 5.51
CA ILE A 41 6.78 5.57 4.74
C ILE A 41 7.02 7.03 5.13
N ILE A 42 5.95 7.83 5.22
CA ILE A 42 6.04 9.25 5.60
C ILE A 42 6.57 9.39 7.02
N GLU A 43 6.11 8.58 7.96
CA GLU A 43 6.60 8.59 9.35
C GLU A 43 8.09 8.28 9.42
N ARG A 44 8.55 7.21 8.75
CA ARG A 44 9.98 6.84 8.71
C ARG A 44 10.84 7.90 8.04
N MET A 45 10.34 8.56 7.01
CA MET A 45 11.00 9.72 6.43
C MET A 45 11.08 10.90 7.41
N LYS A 46 9.99 11.20 8.14
CA LYS A 46 9.98 12.28 9.15
C LYS A 46 10.99 12.01 10.27
N GLU A 47 11.13 10.76 10.71
CA GLU A 47 12.18 10.37 11.66
C GLU A 47 13.58 10.67 11.12
N GLU A 48 13.87 10.29 9.88
CA GLU A 48 15.20 10.53 9.26
C GLU A 48 15.52 12.02 9.09
N VAL A 49 14.51 12.84 8.73
CA VAL A 49 14.66 14.31 8.67
C VAL A 49 14.90 14.89 10.07
N ARG A 50 14.23 14.37 11.11
CA ARG A 50 14.40 14.83 12.50
C ARG A 50 15.80 14.56 13.04
N ILE A 51 16.46 13.50 12.57
CA ILE A 51 17.85 13.15 12.91
C ILE A 51 18.86 14.05 12.13
N GLY A 52 18.36 14.96 11.28
CA GLY A 52 19.18 15.95 10.57
C GLY A 52 19.68 15.49 9.19
N ARG A 53 19.16 14.38 8.65
CA ARG A 53 19.53 13.95 7.28
C ARG A 53 18.91 14.88 6.24
N SER A 54 19.62 15.08 5.13
CA SER A 54 19.05 15.79 3.97
C SER A 54 17.82 15.07 3.47
N ILE A 55 16.85 15.83 2.93
CA ILE A 55 15.57 15.28 2.47
C ILE A 55 15.77 14.16 1.45
N ARG A 56 16.76 14.31 0.56
CA ARG A 56 17.07 13.29 -0.44
C ARG A 56 17.50 11.97 0.20
N LEU A 57 18.35 12.02 1.23
CA LEU A 57 18.79 10.83 1.98
C LEU A 57 17.68 10.29 2.87
N ALA A 58 16.85 11.16 3.46
CA ALA A 58 15.73 10.76 4.30
C ALA A 58 14.65 10.00 3.51
N VAL A 59 14.40 10.39 2.25
CA VAL A 59 13.50 9.65 1.36
C VAL A 59 14.04 8.24 1.12
N GLU A 60 15.29 8.09 0.70
CA GLU A 60 15.87 6.78 0.40
C GLU A 60 15.96 5.88 1.64
N ALA A 61 16.38 6.43 2.78
CA ALA A 61 16.44 5.72 4.05
C ALA A 61 15.05 5.33 4.56
N GLY A 62 14.06 6.24 4.47
CA GLY A 62 12.68 5.99 4.87
C GLY A 62 12.04 4.84 4.08
N PHE A 63 12.23 4.82 2.76
CA PHE A 63 11.79 3.70 1.91
C PHE A 63 12.51 2.38 2.24
N SER A 64 13.82 2.41 2.48
CA SER A 64 14.58 1.20 2.81
C SER A 64 14.17 0.61 4.16
N ARG A 65 13.90 1.46 5.15
CA ARG A 65 13.49 1.05 6.50
C ARG A 65 12.03 0.63 6.59
N ALA A 66 11.15 1.27 5.83
CA ALA A 66 9.73 0.92 5.82
C ALA A 66 9.46 -0.38 5.05
N TRP A 67 10.32 -0.75 4.09
CA TRP A 67 10.07 -1.90 3.20
C TRP A 67 9.89 -3.24 3.92
N PRO A 68 10.76 -3.67 4.87
CA PRO A 68 10.56 -4.92 5.58
C PRO A 68 9.22 -4.96 6.32
N ALA A 69 8.86 -3.89 7.03
CA ALA A 69 7.61 -3.80 7.77
C ALA A 69 6.38 -3.88 6.85
N ILE A 70 6.39 -3.17 5.72
CA ILE A 70 5.31 -3.21 4.73
C ILE A 70 5.19 -4.60 4.11
N ARG A 71 6.32 -5.21 3.74
CA ARG A 71 6.33 -6.53 3.12
C ARG A 71 5.81 -7.58 4.09
N ASP A 72 6.34 -7.60 5.30
CA ASP A 72 6.01 -8.64 6.29
C ASP A 72 4.54 -8.51 6.72
N GLY A 73 4.04 -7.27 6.92
CA GLY A 73 2.63 -7.01 7.23
C GLY A 73 1.67 -7.47 6.12
N ASN A 74 1.95 -7.12 4.86
CA ASN A 74 1.12 -7.53 3.73
C ASN A 74 1.25 -9.04 3.44
N LEU A 75 2.42 -9.64 3.69
CA LEU A 75 2.63 -11.08 3.55
C LEU A 75 1.77 -11.86 4.54
N THR A 76 1.67 -11.41 5.79
CA THR A 76 0.74 -12.00 6.76
C THR A 76 -0.71 -11.94 6.26
N THR A 77 -1.13 -10.81 5.67
CA THR A 77 -2.47 -10.70 5.09
C THR A 77 -2.68 -11.66 3.92
N LEU A 78 -1.68 -11.86 3.06
CA LEU A 78 -1.76 -12.83 1.96
C LEU A 78 -1.85 -14.27 2.47
N ILE A 79 -1.12 -14.61 3.54
CA ILE A 79 -1.23 -15.91 4.21
C ILE A 79 -2.66 -16.09 4.76
N SER A 80 -3.22 -15.07 5.42
CA SER A 80 -4.62 -15.12 5.88
C SER A 80 -5.59 -15.32 4.72
N CYS A 81 -5.39 -14.63 3.58
CA CYS A 81 -6.22 -14.83 2.39
C CYS A 81 -6.12 -16.27 1.85
N ALA A 82 -4.92 -16.86 1.83
CA ALA A 82 -4.72 -18.24 1.40
C ALA A 82 -5.46 -19.23 2.31
N VAL A 83 -5.38 -19.04 3.63
CA VAL A 83 -6.12 -19.85 4.60
C VAL A 83 -7.63 -19.69 4.42
N LEU A 84 -8.13 -18.45 4.27
CA LEU A 84 -9.55 -18.18 4.04
C LEU A 84 -10.06 -18.80 2.74
N PHE A 85 -9.25 -18.79 1.67
CA PHE A 85 -9.59 -19.43 0.41
C PHE A 85 -9.64 -20.96 0.54
N TRP A 86 -8.71 -21.55 1.28
CA TRP A 86 -8.70 -22.99 1.59
C TRP A 86 -9.95 -23.40 2.39
N PHE A 87 -10.28 -22.63 3.42
CA PHE A 87 -11.48 -22.84 4.23
C PHE A 87 -12.77 -22.70 3.42
N GLY A 88 -12.83 -21.71 2.53
CA GLY A 88 -13.97 -21.50 1.64
C GLY A 88 -14.22 -22.68 0.67
N ASN A 89 -13.16 -23.40 0.26
CA ASN A 89 -13.28 -24.60 -0.58
C ASN A 89 -13.58 -25.87 0.23
N THR A 90 -13.08 -25.99 1.46
CA THR A 90 -13.14 -27.23 2.24
C THR A 90 -14.37 -27.32 3.15
N PHE A 91 -14.77 -26.21 3.78
CA PHE A 91 -15.86 -26.17 4.77
C PHE A 91 -17.18 -25.58 4.22
N GLY A 92 -17.26 -25.35 2.90
CA GLY A 92 -18.47 -24.84 2.26
C GLY A 92 -18.76 -23.34 2.48
N ALA A 93 -17.83 -22.59 3.09
CA ALA A 93 -17.93 -21.15 3.31
C ALA A 93 -17.60 -20.35 2.04
N SER A 94 -18.36 -20.59 0.96
CA SER A 94 -18.17 -20.01 -0.38
C SER A 94 -18.27 -18.48 -0.41
N ILE A 95 -19.00 -17.88 0.53
CA ILE A 95 -19.11 -16.42 0.73
C ILE A 95 -17.74 -15.78 1.04
N VAL A 96 -16.89 -16.44 1.84
CA VAL A 96 -15.60 -15.90 2.30
C VAL A 96 -14.54 -15.94 1.20
N LYS A 97 -14.72 -16.80 0.19
CA LYS A 97 -13.84 -16.92 -0.98
C LYS A 97 -13.76 -15.63 -1.78
N GLY A 98 -14.88 -14.94 -1.97
CA GLY A 98 -14.94 -13.65 -2.67
C GLY A 98 -14.23 -12.53 -1.89
N PHE A 99 -14.35 -12.53 -0.57
CA PHE A 99 -13.61 -11.62 0.31
C PHE A 99 -12.10 -11.86 0.23
N ALA A 100 -11.66 -13.12 0.38
CA ALA A 100 -10.24 -13.47 0.34
C ALA A 100 -9.59 -13.12 -1.00
N PHE A 101 -10.31 -13.35 -2.11
CA PHE A 101 -9.80 -13.07 -3.45
C PHE A 101 -9.63 -11.57 -3.72
N THR A 102 -10.64 -10.77 -3.41
CA THR A 102 -10.60 -9.31 -3.58
C THR A 102 -9.55 -8.65 -2.65
N LEU A 103 -9.45 -9.11 -1.40
CA LEU A 103 -8.43 -8.65 -0.46
C LEU A 103 -7.01 -8.99 -0.95
N ALA A 104 -6.78 -10.22 -1.44
CA ALA A 104 -5.46 -10.62 -1.95
C ALA A 104 -5.01 -9.78 -3.14
N ILE A 105 -5.91 -9.52 -4.11
CA ILE A 105 -5.62 -8.64 -5.25
C ILE A 105 -5.31 -7.22 -4.75
N GLY A 106 -6.14 -6.71 -3.83
CA GLY A 106 -5.97 -5.38 -3.26
C GLY A 106 -4.64 -5.21 -2.52
N VAL A 107 -4.18 -6.23 -1.79
CA VAL A 107 -2.89 -6.23 -1.08
C VAL A 107 -1.71 -6.27 -2.06
N LEU A 108 -1.76 -7.12 -3.09
CA LEU A 108 -0.70 -7.19 -4.10
C LEU A 108 -0.57 -5.86 -4.87
N LEU A 109 -1.70 -5.28 -5.26
CA LEU A 109 -1.73 -3.98 -5.93
C LEU A 109 -1.25 -2.84 -5.03
N SER A 110 -1.57 -2.86 -3.73
CA SER A 110 -1.14 -1.81 -2.81
C SER A 110 0.37 -1.84 -2.62
N MET A 111 0.96 -3.03 -2.44
CA MET A 111 2.41 -3.22 -2.35
C MET A 111 3.12 -2.75 -3.63
N PHE A 112 2.59 -3.13 -4.80
CA PHE A 112 3.16 -2.71 -6.08
C PHE A 112 3.11 -1.19 -6.25
N THR A 113 1.97 -0.57 -5.96
CA THR A 113 1.78 0.88 -6.09
C THR A 113 2.68 1.64 -5.11
N ALA A 114 2.77 1.19 -3.85
CA ALA A 114 3.61 1.82 -2.83
C ALA A 114 5.10 1.75 -3.19
N MET A 115 5.56 0.65 -3.80
CA MET A 115 6.97 0.50 -4.15
C MET A 115 7.38 1.15 -5.45
N VAL A 116 6.60 0.97 -6.51
CA VAL A 116 6.99 1.42 -7.85
C VAL A 116 6.54 2.87 -8.04
N VAL A 117 5.27 3.17 -7.77
CA VAL A 117 4.69 4.47 -8.09
C VAL A 117 5.12 5.53 -7.07
N SER A 118 5.05 5.23 -5.76
CA SER A 118 5.44 6.22 -4.75
C SER A 118 6.95 6.51 -4.76
N ARG A 119 7.80 5.51 -5.01
CA ARG A 119 9.27 5.71 -5.08
C ARG A 119 9.67 6.53 -6.31
N VAL A 120 9.06 6.26 -7.47
CA VAL A 120 9.32 7.03 -8.70
C VAL A 120 8.79 8.47 -8.56
N LEU A 121 7.56 8.66 -8.07
CA LEU A 121 7.00 9.99 -7.86
C LEU A 121 7.80 10.81 -6.86
N MET A 122 8.20 10.24 -5.72
CA MET A 122 9.01 10.99 -4.76
C MET A 122 10.39 11.35 -5.33
N ARG A 123 11.04 10.45 -6.07
CA ARG A 123 12.30 10.77 -6.74
C ARG A 123 12.14 11.90 -7.76
N SER A 124 11.06 11.90 -8.55
CA SER A 124 10.77 12.96 -9.51
C SER A 124 10.43 14.29 -8.84
N ILE A 125 9.66 14.29 -7.76
CA ILE A 125 9.30 15.49 -7.00
C ILE A 125 10.54 16.11 -6.35
N VAL A 126 11.41 15.30 -5.74
CA VAL A 126 12.69 15.77 -5.17
C VAL A 126 13.63 16.30 -6.25
N ALA A 127 13.59 15.74 -7.47
CA ALA A 127 14.38 16.24 -8.59
C ALA A 127 13.86 17.57 -9.17
N THR A 128 12.55 17.86 -9.01
CA THR A 128 11.91 19.02 -9.65
C THR A 128 11.68 20.18 -8.67
N GLN A 129 11.41 19.93 -7.38
CA GLN A 129 11.25 20.94 -6.34
C GLN A 129 12.46 20.95 -5.41
N GLY A 130 13.24 22.02 -5.46
CA GLY A 130 14.43 22.21 -4.63
C GLY A 130 14.16 22.00 -3.14
N GLU A 131 15.10 21.32 -2.46
CA GLU A 131 15.05 20.83 -1.07
C GLU A 131 14.44 21.78 -0.03
N LYS A 132 14.53 23.11 -0.23
CA LYS A 132 14.08 24.11 0.75
C LYS A 132 12.56 24.22 0.90
N ALA A 133 11.78 24.04 -0.17
CA ALA A 133 10.31 24.18 -0.11
C ALA A 133 9.62 23.01 0.60
N LEU A 134 10.18 21.80 0.46
CA LEU A 134 9.64 20.59 1.09
C LEU A 134 10.03 20.53 2.58
N SER A 135 11.21 21.03 2.95
CA SER A 135 11.65 21.16 4.35
C SER A 135 10.70 22.04 5.17
N SER A 136 10.32 23.21 4.64
CA SER A 136 9.39 24.14 5.29
C SER A 136 8.00 23.54 5.51
N ARG A 137 7.43 22.82 4.53
CA ARG A 137 6.07 22.24 4.65
C ARG A 137 5.99 21.01 5.55
N ILE A 138 7.05 20.22 5.63
CA ILE A 138 7.10 19.06 6.53
C ILE A 138 7.31 19.51 7.99
N LEU A 139 8.07 20.58 8.20
CA LEU A 139 8.26 21.19 9.52
C LEU A 139 7.07 22.05 9.98
N SER A 140 6.30 22.65 9.06
CA SER A 140 5.08 23.43 9.40
C SER A 140 3.84 22.57 9.67
N GLY A 141 3.95 21.25 9.54
CA GLY A 141 2.96 20.27 10.00
C GLY A 141 3.21 19.78 11.43
N PHE A 142 4.11 20.45 12.16
CA PHE A 142 4.22 20.41 13.62
C PHE A 142 3.43 21.57 14.23
#